data_AF-A0AAJ2TCW5-F1
#
_entry.id   AF-A0AAJ2TCW5-F1
#
_cell.length_a   1.000
_cell.length_b   1.000
_cell.length_c   1.000
_cell.angle_alpha   90.00
_cell.angle_beta   90.00
_cell.angle_gamma   90.00
#
_symmetry.space_group_name_H-M   'P 1'
#
loop_
_entity.id
_entity.type
_entity.pdbx_description
1 polymer ?
#
loop_
_entity_poly.entity_id
_entity_poly.type
_entity_poly.pdbx_seq_one_letter_code
_entity_poly.pdbx_strand_id
1 'polypeptide(L)'
;MRSIHMSIPVKFAIFLAFLFLMITYVSIEIKYNKLVEEKVQLAADIETVENSIEALENKLSQPFDDEYITDLAREKLNYCLPDEIIFYNDLIN
;
A
#
# COMPACT_ATOMS: atom_id res chain seq x y z
N MET A 1 -43.79 -32.57 27.36
CA MET A 1 -42.48 -32.10 26.88
C MET A 1 -41.75 -33.29 26.27
N ARG A 2 -41.80 -33.44 24.94
CA ARG A 2 -41.36 -34.65 24.24
C ARG A 2 -39.84 -34.63 24.12
N SER A 3 -39.15 -35.34 25.01
CA SER A 3 -37.70 -35.56 24.91
C SER A 3 -37.42 -36.28 23.60
N ILE A 4 -36.81 -35.56 22.66
CA ILE A 4 -36.36 -36.14 21.40
C ILE A 4 -35.19 -37.05 21.75
N HIS A 5 -35.43 -38.35 21.87
CA HIS A 5 -34.37 -39.35 21.94
C HIS A 5 -33.69 -39.44 20.57
N MET A 6 -32.77 -38.50 20.34
CA MET A 6 -31.94 -38.46 19.14
C MET A 6 -30.90 -39.57 19.23
N SER A 7 -30.82 -40.41 18.19
CA SER A 7 -29.85 -41.49 18.13
C SER A 7 -28.43 -40.92 18.12
N ILE A 8 -27.49 -41.65 18.75
CA ILE A 8 -26.06 -41.29 18.83
C ILE A 8 -25.48 -40.81 17.48
N PRO A 9 -25.73 -41.46 16.33
CA PRO A 9 -25.21 -40.99 15.04
C PRO A 9 -25.74 -39.61 14.63
N VAL A 10 -26.99 -39.29 14.96
CA VAL A 10 -27.59 -38.00 14.59
C VAL A 10 -26.99 -36.86 15.43
N LYS A 11 -26.71 -37.11 16.71
CA LYS A 11 -25.98 -36.14 17.55
C LYS A 11 -24.57 -35.88 17.01
N PHE A 12 -23.90 -36.93 16.55
CA PHE A 12 -22.57 -36.82 15.94
C PHE A 12 -22.59 -36.03 14.62
N ALA A 13 -23.59 -36.28 13.77
CA ALA A 13 -23.76 -35.55 12.51
C ALA A 13 -23.99 -34.05 12.74
N ILE A 14 -24.81 -33.69 13.74
CA ILE A 14 -25.03 -32.29 14.11
C ILE A 14 -23.75 -31.64 14.64
N PHE A 15 -22.98 -32.35 15.47
CA PHE A 15 -21.71 -31.85 15.96
C PHE A 15 -20.72 -31.59 14.82
N LEU A 16 -20.60 -32.50 13.86
CA LEU A 16 -19.77 -32.32 12.67
C LEU A 16 -20.22 -31.15 11.82
N ALA A 17 -21.53 -31.00 11.60
CA ALA A 17 -22.09 -29.88 10.85
C ALA A 17 -21.77 -28.55 11.54
N PHE A 18 -21.91 -28.49 12.86
CA PHE A 18 -21.56 -27.30 13.63
C PHE A 18 -20.07 -26.96 13.55
N LEU A 19 -19.20 -27.97 13.62
CA LEU A 19 -17.77 -27.79 13.47
C LEU A 19 -17.40 -27.26 12.08
N PHE A 20 -18.01 -27.81 11.03
CA PHE A 20 -17.80 -27.35 9.66
C PHE A 20 -18.24 -25.89 9.47
N LEU A 21 -19.39 -25.51 10.04
CA LEU A 21 -19.87 -24.13 10.01
C LEU A 21 -18.91 -23.17 10.71
N MET A 22 -18.38 -23.56 11.88
CA MET A 22 -17.41 -22.75 12.61
C MET A 22 -16.11 -22.54 11.82
N ILE A 23 -15.57 -23.60 11.22
CA ILE A 23 -14.36 -23.49 10.37
C ILE A 23 -14.62 -22.55 9.19
N THR A 24 -15.77 -22.69 8.56
CA THR A 24 -16.17 -21.86 7.41
C THR A 24 -16.31 -20.40 7.81
N TYR A 25 -16.95 -20.13 8.96
CA TYR A 25 -17.12 -18.78 9.50
C TYR A 25 -15.78 -18.08 9.72
N VAL A 26 -14.84 -18.73 10.42
CA VAL A 26 -13.49 -18.19 10.65
C VAL A 26 -12.74 -17.95 9.34
N SER A 27 -12.85 -18.88 8.38
CA SER A 27 -12.21 -18.73 7.08
C SER A 27 -12.74 -17.53 6.29
N ILE A 28 -14.04 -17.23 6.43
CA ILE A 28 -14.66 -16.07 5.79
C ILE A 28 -14.17 -14.79 6.45
N GLU A 29 -14.10 -14.72 7.79
CA GLU A 29 -13.59 -13.53 8.48
C GLU A 29 -12.15 -13.21 8.12
N ILE A 30 -11.26 -14.22 8.04
CA ILE A 30 -9.87 -14.02 7.64
C ILE A 30 -9.79 -13.45 6.21
N LYS A 31 -10.54 -14.03 5.27
CA LYS A 31 -10.58 -13.55 3.88
C LYS A 31 -11.16 -12.15 3.79
N TYR A 32 -12.19 -11.86 4.58
CA TYR A 32 -12.81 -10.55 4.64
C TYR A 32 -11.83 -9.49 5.13
N ASN A 33 -11.15 -9.75 6.25
CA ASN A 33 -10.16 -8.83 6.80
C ASN A 33 -9.00 -8.59 5.82
N LYS A 34 -8.51 -9.66 5.17
CA LYS A 34 -7.48 -9.53 4.14
C LYS A 34 -7.95 -8.67 2.96
N LEU A 35 -9.20 -8.83 2.53
CA LEU A 35 -9.75 -8.04 1.43
C LEU A 35 -9.92 -6.56 1.81
N VAL A 36 -10.24 -6.28 3.07
CA VAL A 36 -10.29 -4.90 3.60
C VAL A 36 -8.90 -4.29 3.62
N GLU A 37 -7.90 -5.04 4.10
CA GLU A 37 -6.50 -4.60 4.12
C GLU A 37 -5.96 -4.32 2.71
N GLU A 38 -6.20 -5.23 1.76
CA GLU A 38 -5.81 -5.05 0.35
C GLU A 38 -6.47 -3.80 -0.25
N LYS A 39 -7.73 -3.51 0.09
CA LYS A 39 -8.39 -2.27 -0.37
C LYS A 39 -7.76 -1.01 0.19
N VAL A 40 -7.40 -1.00 1.47
CA VAL A 40 -6.74 0.14 2.10
C VAL A 40 -5.38 0.38 1.47
N GLN A 41 -4.62 -0.69 1.25
CA GLN A 41 -3.31 -0.60 0.63
C GLN A 41 -3.40 -0.09 -0.81
N LEU A 42 -4.34 -0.61 -1.60
CA LEU A 42 -4.54 -0.16 -2.97
C LEU A 42 -4.97 1.32 -3.04
N ALA A 43 -5.77 1.79 -2.08
CA ALA A 43 -6.14 3.20 -1.99
C ALA A 43 -4.93 4.09 -1.66
N ALA A 44 -4.06 3.66 -0.75
CA ALA A 44 -2.83 4.37 -0.43
C ALA A 44 -1.86 4.41 -1.63
N ASP A 45 -1.79 3.32 -2.40
CA ASP A 45 -0.99 3.27 -3.62
C ASP A 45 -1.52 4.24 -4.68
N ILE A 46 -2.85 4.32 -4.85
CA ILE A 46 -3.49 5.30 -5.76
C ILE A 46 -3.15 6.72 -5.33
N GLU A 47 -3.32 7.06 -4.05
CA GLU A 47 -3.00 8.39 -3.52
C GLU A 47 -1.53 8.75 -3.74
N THR A 48 -0.63 7.80 -3.52
CA THR A 48 0.82 7.99 -3.77
C THR A 48 1.09 8.28 -5.24
N VAL A 49 0.45 7.57 -6.15
CA VAL A 49 0.60 7.77 -7.59
C VAL A 49 -0.02 9.10 -8.03
N GLU A 50 -1.21 9.46 -7.55
CA GLU A 50 -1.84 10.76 -7.83
C GLU A 50 -0.95 11.92 -7.39
N ASN A 51 -0.41 11.87 -6.17
CA ASN A 51 0.53 12.88 -5.68
C ASN A 51 1.78 12.98 -6.57
N SER A 52 2.28 11.85 -7.07
CA SER A 52 3.44 11.86 -7.97
C SER A 52 3.10 12.46 -9.34
N ILE A 53 1.89 12.21 -9.85
CA ILE A 53 1.40 12.78 -11.11
C ILE A 53 1.25 14.30 -10.94
N GLU A 54 0.60 14.75 -9.86
CA GLU A 54 0.43 16.18 -9.58
C GLU A 54 1.79 16.89 -9.45
N ALA A 55 2.76 16.27 -8.78
CA ALA A 55 4.11 16.82 -8.68
C ALA A 55 4.79 16.92 -10.06
N LEU A 56 4.63 15.91 -10.93
CA LEU A 56 5.18 15.92 -12.28
C LEU A 56 4.46 16.92 -13.19
N GLU A 57 3.14 17.04 -13.09
CA GLU A 57 2.35 18.03 -13.83
C GLU A 57 2.74 19.44 -13.41
N ASN A 58 2.91 19.69 -12.11
CA ASN A 58 3.41 20.97 -11.61
C ASN A 58 4.80 21.29 -12.17
N LYS A 59 5.73 20.32 -12.17
CA LYS A 59 7.04 20.49 -12.82
C LYS A 59 6.94 20.76 -14.31
N LEU A 60 6.04 20.10 -15.02
CA LEU A 60 5.84 20.28 -16.45
C LEU A 60 5.18 21.63 -16.78
N SER A 61 4.35 22.13 -15.87
CA SER A 61 3.65 23.40 -16.00
C SER A 61 4.52 24.62 -15.69
N GLN A 62 5.68 24.41 -15.05
CA GLN A 62 6.64 25.49 -14.85
C GLN A 62 7.14 25.99 -16.23
N PRO A 63 7.25 27.31 -16.41
CA PRO A 63 7.83 27.86 -17.63
C PRO A 63 9.25 27.31 -17.78
N PHE A 64 9.59 26.86 -18.99
CA PHE A 64 10.94 26.43 -19.35
C PHE A 64 11.84 27.67 -19.50
N ASP A 65 12.19 28.29 -18.37
CA ASP A 65 13.09 29.43 -18.27
C ASP A 65 14.53 28.98 -17.97
N ASP A 66 15.48 29.92 -18.05
CA ASP A 66 16.91 29.65 -17.85
C ASP A 66 17.20 29.11 -16.43
N GLU A 67 16.34 29.41 -15.46
CA GLU A 67 16.41 28.90 -14.09
C GLU A 67 16.11 27.39 -14.04
N TYR A 68 15.05 26.94 -14.73
CA TYR A 68 14.75 25.51 -14.91
C TYR A 68 15.89 24.75 -15.61
N ILE A 69 16.54 25.34 -16.62
CA ILE A 69 17.69 24.72 -17.31
C ILE A 69 18.89 24.57 -16.37
N THR A 70 19.14 25.57 -15.54
CA THR A 70 20.26 25.58 -14.59
C THR A 70 20.06 24.53 -13.49
N ASP A 71 18.85 24.40 -12.96
CA ASP A 71 18.52 23.39 -11.95
C ASP A 71 18.52 21.97 -12.49
N LEU A 72 18.01 21.76 -13.71
CA LEU A 72 18.08 20.46 -14.38
C LEU A 72 19.53 20.04 -14.68
N ALA A 73 20.38 20.99 -15.09
CA ALA A 73 21.80 20.77 -15.32
C ALA A 73 22.55 20.43 -14.03
N ARG A 74 22.21 21.09 -12.91
CA ARG A 74 22.76 20.78 -11.59
C ARG A 74 22.31 19.41 -11.09
N GLU A 75 21.03 19.05 -11.24
CA GLU A 75 20.49 17.76 -10.75
C GLU A 75 20.95 16.56 -11.60
N LYS A 76 20.95 16.67 -12.94
CA LYS A 76 21.21 15.52 -13.84
C LYS A 76 22.66 15.43 -14.31
N LEU A 77 23.35 16.55 -14.45
CA LEU A 77 24.70 16.61 -15.03
C LEU A 77 25.76 17.02 -14.00
N ASN A 78 25.35 17.27 -12.75
CA ASN A 78 26.20 17.74 -11.65
C ASN A 78 27.00 19.00 -12.02
N TYR A 79 26.45 19.81 -12.92
CA TYR A 79 27.08 21.04 -13.36
C TYR A 79 26.98 22.10 -12.28
N CYS A 80 28.08 22.82 -12.09
CA CYS A 80 28.21 23.90 -11.13
C CYS A 80 28.43 25.20 -11.91
N LEU A 81 27.88 26.30 -11.40
CA LEU A 81 28.15 27.60 -12.02
C LEU A 81 29.66 27.93 -11.87
N PRO A 82 30.27 28.62 -12.85
CA PRO A 82 31.71 28.93 -12.81
C PRO A 82 32.17 29.66 -11.55
N ASP A 83 31.27 30.38 -10.88
CA ASP A 83 31.52 31.19 -9.69
C ASP A 83 31.14 30.49 -8.36
N GLU A 84 30.75 29.21 -8.37
CA GLU A 84 30.25 28.49 -7.20
C GLU A 84 31.40 27.74 -6.47
N ILE A 85 31.62 28.02 -5.18
CA ILE A 85 32.65 27.35 -4.37
C ILE A 85 32.06 26.06 -3.80
N ILE A 86 32.51 24.91 -4.31
CA ILE A 86 32.08 23.59 -3.85
C ILE A 86 32.85 23.20 -2.57
N PHE A 87 32.15 23.02 -1.46
CA PHE A 87 32.72 22.48 -0.21
C PHE A 87 32.54 20.97 -0.17
N TYR A 88 33.62 20.20 -0.40
CA TYR A 88 33.64 18.77 -0.10
C TYR A 88 33.87 18.58 1.40
N ASN A 89 32.84 18.13 2.12
CA ASN A 89 32.96 17.77 3.53
C ASN A 89 33.34 16.29 3.62
N ASP A 90 34.64 15.99 3.63
CA ASP A 90 35.20 14.64 3.83
C ASP A 90 35.09 14.18 5.31
N LEU A 91 33.92 14.32 5.92
CA LEU A 91 33.63 13.82 7.28
C LEU A 91 32.68 12.63 7.22
N ILE A 92 33.05 11.59 6.47
CA ILE A 92 32.49 10.25 6.64
C ILE A 92 33.66 9.25 6.58
N ASN A 93 34.19 8.90 7.75
CA ASN A 93 34.99 7.70 8.00
C ASN A 93 34.36 6.95 9.17
#